data_AF-A0A969QCZ0-F1
#
_entry.id   AF-A0A969QCZ0-F1
#
_cell.length_a   1.000
_cell.length_b   1.000
_cell.length_c   1.000
_cell.angle_alpha   90.00
_cell.angle_beta   90.00
_cell.angle_gamma   90.00
#
_symmetry.space_group_name_H-M   'P 1'
#
loop_
_entity.id
_entity.type
_entity.pdbx_description
1 polymer ?
#
loop_
_entity_poly.entity_id
_entity_poly.type
_entity_poly.pdbx_seq_one_letter_code
_entity_poly.pdbx_strand_id
1 'polypeptide(L)'
;MFERVLICTDFKDGLQRLAHYTDALAAGGIKQIVFLHVVPLLEKRTIPKIDNDRVEQAQALLTAAVGSSSAGVDVHIEVRSGQSVETILQVANSYGSESIVLGSQPHNLLVDILRGSTMTELSRRTTIPLLILRPQLIAAFTAEELRLRCQHLLRAVLVPYDGSTAANFLVQQLKQLAQKQTDRFLERCVLCWVTDSIPPLRQSKTSLLT
;
A
#
# COMPACT_ATOMS: atom_id res chain seq x y z
N MET A 1 -4.24 6.43 12.42
CA MET A 1 -3.72 5.59 11.31
C MET A 1 -4.77 5.56 10.19
N PHE A 2 -4.45 5.10 8.98
CA PHE A 2 -5.47 4.84 7.95
C PHE A 2 -6.39 3.70 8.38
N GLU A 3 -7.67 3.98 8.55
CA GLU A 3 -8.67 2.99 8.95
C GLU A 3 -9.40 2.40 7.74
N ARG A 4 -9.47 3.14 6.63
CA ARG A 4 -10.16 2.73 5.39
C ARG A 4 -9.17 2.65 4.25
N VAL A 5 -8.91 1.45 3.74
CA VAL A 5 -7.83 1.19 2.80
C VAL A 5 -8.35 0.53 1.53
N LEU A 6 -7.99 1.08 0.37
CA LEU A 6 -8.23 0.48 -0.94
C LEU A 6 -7.01 -0.32 -1.38
N ILE A 7 -7.11 -1.64 -1.47
CA ILE A 7 -6.04 -2.52 -1.96
C ILE A 7 -6.32 -2.87 -3.42
N CYS A 8 -5.52 -2.32 -4.32
CA CYS A 8 -5.64 -2.59 -5.76
C CYS A 8 -4.70 -3.73 -6.15
N THR A 9 -5.20 -4.72 -6.89
CA THR A 9 -4.38 -5.83 -7.39
C THR A 9 -4.60 -6.10 -8.87
N ASP A 10 -3.54 -6.39 -9.61
CA ASP A 10 -3.57 -6.92 -10.97
C ASP A 10 -3.43 -8.46 -11.03
N PHE A 11 -3.48 -9.13 -9.88
CA PHE A 11 -3.18 -10.55 -9.63
C PHE A 11 -1.74 -11.01 -9.93
N LYS A 12 -0.90 -10.16 -10.52
CA LYS A 12 0.53 -10.41 -10.77
C LYS A 12 1.41 -9.80 -9.68
N ASP A 13 0.89 -8.82 -8.95
CA ASP A 13 1.56 -8.12 -7.87
C ASP A 13 1.58 -8.84 -6.52
N GLY A 14 0.77 -9.89 -6.36
CA GLY A 14 0.68 -10.67 -5.13
C GLY A 14 -0.15 -10.03 -4.03
N LEU A 15 -0.72 -8.84 -4.23
CA LEU A 15 -1.51 -8.13 -3.22
C LEU A 15 -2.83 -8.84 -2.89
N GLN A 16 -3.35 -9.66 -3.81
CA GLN A 16 -4.51 -10.52 -3.54
C GLN A 16 -4.28 -11.46 -2.34
N ARG A 17 -3.01 -11.81 -2.03
CA ARG A 17 -2.67 -12.65 -0.86
C ARG A 17 -3.02 -11.99 0.46
N LEU A 18 -3.10 -10.65 0.50
CA LEU A 18 -3.47 -9.92 1.71
C LEU A 18 -4.92 -10.19 2.13
N ALA A 19 -5.77 -10.66 1.20
CA ALA A 19 -7.13 -11.07 1.50
C ALA A 19 -7.22 -12.23 2.51
N HIS A 20 -6.17 -13.07 2.60
CA HIS A 20 -6.10 -14.14 3.60
C HIS A 20 -5.75 -13.65 5.03
N TYR A 21 -5.39 -12.38 5.20
CA TYR A 21 -4.88 -11.82 6.46
C TYR A 21 -5.62 -10.52 6.84
N THR A 22 -6.91 -10.43 6.51
CA THR A 22 -7.76 -9.29 6.83
C THR A 22 -7.86 -9.06 8.33
N ASP A 23 -7.89 -10.12 9.13
CA ASP A 23 -7.85 -10.06 10.60
C ASP A 23 -6.53 -9.47 11.13
N ALA A 24 -5.40 -9.82 10.52
CA ALA A 24 -4.11 -9.26 10.87
C ALA A 24 -4.03 -7.78 10.49
N LEU A 25 -4.49 -7.40 9.29
CA LEU A 25 -4.63 -6.00 8.90
C LEU A 25 -5.53 -5.22 9.88
N ALA A 26 -6.60 -5.85 10.36
CA ALA A 26 -7.50 -5.26 11.36
C ALA A 26 -6.80 -5.02 12.70
N ALA A 27 -5.99 -5.98 13.16
CA ALA A 27 -5.15 -5.82 14.34
C ALA A 27 -4.08 -4.70 14.19
N GLY A 28 -3.78 -4.29 12.96
CA GLY A 28 -2.96 -3.12 12.64
C GLY A 28 -3.73 -1.79 12.61
N GLY A 29 -5.03 -1.80 12.91
CA GLY A 29 -5.89 -0.61 13.01
C GLY A 29 -6.77 -0.33 11.79
N ILE A 30 -6.76 -1.21 10.79
CA ILE A 30 -7.61 -1.07 9.59
C ILE A 30 -9.03 -1.56 9.91
N LYS A 31 -10.04 -0.72 9.69
CA LYS A 31 -11.46 -1.04 9.96
C LYS A 31 -12.24 -1.36 8.70
N GLN A 32 -11.80 -0.87 7.54
CA GLN A 32 -12.38 -1.20 6.25
C GLN A 32 -11.30 -1.49 5.21
N ILE A 33 -11.49 -2.57 4.45
CA ILE A 33 -10.64 -2.95 3.33
C ILE A 33 -11.50 -3.12 2.09
N VAL A 34 -11.14 -2.44 1.01
CA VAL A 34 -11.74 -2.66 -0.31
C VAL A 34 -10.68 -3.31 -1.18
N PHE A 35 -10.90 -4.55 -1.62
CA PHE A 35 -10.07 -5.18 -2.64
C PHE A 35 -10.60 -4.81 -4.01
N LEU A 36 -9.79 -4.16 -4.84
CA LEU A 36 -10.15 -3.74 -6.18
C LEU A 36 -9.32 -4.47 -7.24
N HIS A 37 -9.99 -5.07 -8.20
CA HIS A 37 -9.40 -5.48 -9.47
C HIS A 37 -10.09 -4.75 -10.64
N VAL A 38 -9.28 -4.16 -11.53
CA VAL A 38 -9.79 -3.52 -12.75
C VAL A 38 -9.49 -4.40 -13.96
N VAL A 39 -10.54 -4.88 -14.61
CA VAL A 39 -10.46 -5.67 -15.84
C VAL A 39 -10.41 -4.72 -17.05
N PRO A 40 -9.33 -4.72 -17.85
CA PRO A 40 -9.27 -3.91 -19.07
C PRO A 40 -10.38 -4.30 -20.05
N LEU A 41 -10.92 -3.32 -20.77
CA LEU A 41 -11.90 -3.58 -21.82
C LEU A 41 -11.26 -4.34 -22.99
N LEU A 42 -12.02 -5.19 -23.67
CA LEU A 42 -11.55 -5.91 -24.85
C LEU A 42 -11.43 -4.93 -26.03
N GLU A 43 -10.19 -4.66 -26.45
CA GLU A 43 -9.87 -3.77 -27.57
C GLU A 43 -9.99 -4.45 -28.95
N LYS A 44 -10.36 -5.73 -29.01
CA LYS A 44 -10.39 -6.53 -30.25
C LYS A 44 -11.53 -6.15 -31.23
N ARG A 45 -12.35 -5.15 -30.94
CA ARG A 45 -13.51 -4.73 -31.76
C ARG A 45 -13.64 -3.21 -31.79
N THR A 46 -14.37 -2.68 -32.78
CA THR A 46 -14.66 -1.24 -32.96
C THR A 46 -15.36 -0.58 -31.76
N ILE A 47 -16.01 -1.38 -30.91
CA ILE A 47 -16.65 -0.93 -29.67
C ILE A 47 -16.01 -1.69 -28.49
N PRO A 48 -15.42 -0.99 -27.50
CA PRO A 48 -14.90 -1.62 -26.30
C PRO A 48 -15.99 -2.45 -25.61
N LYS A 49 -15.69 -3.71 -25.30
CA LYS A 49 -16.64 -4.62 -24.64
C LYS A 49 -16.10 -5.08 -23.29
N ILE A 50 -17.00 -5.21 -22.32
CA ILE A 50 -16.75 -5.84 -21.03
C ILE A 50 -16.46 -7.33 -21.23
N ASP A 51 -15.40 -7.81 -20.59
CA ASP A 51 -15.06 -9.23 -20.50
C ASP A 51 -15.70 -9.83 -19.24
N ASN A 52 -16.97 -10.24 -19.36
CA ASN A 52 -17.76 -10.73 -18.22
C ASN A 52 -17.12 -11.98 -17.58
N ASP A 53 -16.54 -12.87 -18.39
CA ASP A 53 -15.90 -14.10 -17.89
C ASP A 53 -14.70 -13.75 -17.01
N ARG A 54 -13.87 -12.78 -17.43
CA ARG A 54 -12.75 -12.31 -16.60
C ARG A 54 -13.20 -11.58 -15.34
N VAL A 55 -14.30 -10.83 -15.41
CA VAL A 55 -14.89 -10.17 -14.24
C VAL A 55 -15.37 -11.20 -13.23
N GLU A 56 -16.14 -12.20 -13.67
CA GLU A 56 -16.66 -13.27 -12.82
C GLU A 56 -15.53 -14.10 -12.21
N GLN A 57 -14.51 -14.46 -13.01
CA GLN A 57 -13.34 -15.18 -12.52
C GLN A 57 -12.58 -14.38 -11.45
N ALA A 58 -12.33 -13.09 -11.69
CA ALA A 58 -11.66 -12.23 -10.72
C ALA A 58 -12.47 -12.07 -9.42
N GLN A 59 -13.80 -11.95 -9.53
CA GLN A 59 -14.70 -11.87 -8.40
C GLN A 59 -14.63 -13.16 -7.57
N ALA A 60 -14.67 -14.33 -8.21
CA ALA A 60 -14.57 -15.63 -7.54
C ALA A 60 -13.22 -15.80 -6.82
N LEU A 61 -12.11 -15.40 -7.45
CA LEU A 61 -10.78 -15.49 -6.86
C LEU A 61 -10.65 -14.64 -5.59
N LEU A 62 -11.08 -13.37 -5.62
CA LEU A 62 -11.03 -12.50 -4.44
C LEU A 62 -11.99 -12.96 -3.36
N THR A 63 -13.18 -13.43 -3.73
CA THR A 63 -14.18 -13.94 -2.76
C THR A 63 -13.64 -15.18 -2.04
N ALA A 64 -13.03 -16.11 -2.78
CA ALA A 64 -12.37 -17.27 -2.20
C ALA A 64 -11.19 -16.88 -1.30
N ALA A 65 -10.43 -15.85 -1.67
CA ALA A 65 -9.27 -15.41 -0.90
C ALA A 65 -9.63 -14.73 0.43
N VAL A 66 -10.67 -13.88 0.43
CA VAL A 66 -11.22 -13.26 1.65
C VAL A 66 -11.86 -14.31 2.56
N GLY A 67 -12.53 -15.30 1.98
CA GLY A 67 -13.21 -16.34 2.74
C GLY A 67 -14.40 -15.83 3.56
N SER A 68 -14.86 -16.62 4.53
CA SER A 68 -16.06 -16.32 5.32
C SER A 68 -15.81 -15.53 6.61
N SER A 69 -14.55 -15.27 6.97
CA SER A 69 -14.19 -14.68 8.27
C SER A 69 -13.50 -13.33 8.07
N SER A 70 -14.23 -12.26 8.36
CA SER A 70 -13.73 -10.88 8.42
C SER A 70 -13.89 -10.30 9.82
N ALA A 71 -13.58 -11.10 10.85
CA ALA A 71 -13.79 -10.70 12.24
C ALA A 71 -13.05 -9.37 12.54
N GLY A 72 -13.82 -8.33 12.88
CA GLY A 72 -13.30 -7.01 13.26
C GLY A 72 -12.99 -6.05 12.10
N VAL A 73 -13.29 -6.41 10.84
CA VAL A 73 -13.04 -5.54 9.68
C VAL A 73 -14.15 -5.66 8.62
N ASP A 74 -14.54 -4.52 8.07
CA ASP A 74 -15.49 -4.42 6.96
C ASP A 74 -14.76 -4.65 5.62
N VAL A 75 -14.99 -5.78 4.96
CA VAL A 75 -14.26 -6.17 3.75
C VAL A 75 -15.19 -6.16 2.54
N HIS A 76 -14.81 -5.38 1.53
CA HIS A 76 -15.51 -5.28 0.25
C HIS A 76 -14.64 -5.81 -0.87
N ILE A 77 -15.27 -6.43 -1.86
CA ILE A 77 -14.62 -6.87 -3.10
C ILE A 77 -15.25 -6.12 -4.25
N GLU A 78 -14.41 -5.43 -5.01
CA GLU A 78 -14.79 -4.64 -6.15
C GLU A 78 -14.06 -5.14 -7.39
N VAL A 79 -14.82 -5.71 -8.34
CA VAL A 79 -14.31 -6.03 -9.67
C VAL A 79 -15.05 -5.18 -10.68
N ARG A 80 -14.30 -4.35 -11.39
CA ARG A 80 -14.83 -3.35 -12.32
C ARG A 80 -14.12 -3.45 -13.65
N SER A 81 -14.81 -3.16 -14.74
CA SER A 81 -14.18 -3.03 -16.06
C SER A 81 -13.96 -1.58 -16.43
N GLY A 82 -12.80 -1.25 -17.01
CA GLY A 82 -12.51 0.11 -17.43
C GLY A 82 -11.03 0.48 -17.39
N GLN A 83 -10.77 1.78 -17.32
CA GLN A 83 -9.42 2.34 -17.19
C GLN A 83 -8.98 2.35 -15.73
N SER A 84 -7.84 1.72 -15.43
CA SER A 84 -7.38 1.48 -14.05
C SER A 84 -7.37 2.73 -13.17
N VAL A 85 -6.73 3.82 -13.60
CA VAL A 85 -6.60 5.04 -12.79
C VAL A 85 -7.96 5.63 -12.45
N GLU A 86 -8.83 5.78 -13.44
CA GLU A 86 -10.14 6.39 -13.27
C GLU A 86 -11.00 5.55 -12.32
N THR A 87 -11.05 4.24 -12.55
CA THR A 87 -11.78 3.31 -11.68
C THR A 87 -11.23 3.31 -10.25
N ILE A 88 -9.91 3.33 -10.06
CA ILE A 88 -9.27 3.38 -8.74
C ILE A 88 -9.69 4.64 -7.98
N LEU A 89 -9.65 5.82 -8.62
CA LEU A 89 -10.04 7.08 -8.00
C LEU A 89 -11.54 7.10 -7.67
N GLN A 90 -12.39 6.58 -8.55
CA GLN A 90 -13.83 6.48 -8.32
C GLN A 90 -14.15 5.57 -7.13
N VAL A 91 -13.55 4.39 -7.06
CA VAL A 91 -13.76 3.45 -5.94
C VAL A 91 -13.20 4.03 -4.64
N ALA A 92 -12.01 4.64 -4.67
CA ALA A 92 -11.44 5.29 -3.49
C ALA A 92 -12.38 6.37 -2.93
N ASN A 93 -12.99 7.17 -3.80
CA ASN A 93 -13.96 8.19 -3.40
C ASN A 93 -15.27 7.57 -2.87
N SER A 94 -15.83 6.59 -3.56
CA SER A 94 -17.09 5.93 -3.19
C SER A 94 -17.05 5.27 -1.81
N TYR A 95 -15.91 4.68 -1.46
CA TYR A 95 -15.70 4.05 -0.15
C TYR A 95 -15.09 4.99 0.89
N GLY A 96 -14.75 6.23 0.51
CA GLY A 96 -14.09 7.18 1.39
C GLY A 96 -12.73 6.68 1.88
N SER A 97 -11.99 5.97 1.03
CA SER A 97 -10.68 5.42 1.36
C SER A 97 -9.70 6.53 1.76
N GLU A 98 -8.87 6.25 2.75
CA GLU A 98 -7.87 7.17 3.30
C GLU A 98 -6.47 6.88 2.77
N SER A 99 -6.28 5.70 2.17
CA SER A 99 -5.06 5.34 1.43
C SER A 99 -5.38 4.37 0.30
N ILE A 100 -4.52 4.35 -0.72
CA ILE A 100 -4.55 3.40 -1.82
C ILE A 100 -3.28 2.56 -1.78
N VAL A 101 -3.41 1.24 -1.73
CA VAL A 101 -2.32 0.28 -1.75
C VAL A 101 -2.15 -0.26 -3.16
N LEU A 102 -0.92 -0.21 -3.67
CA LEU A 102 -0.56 -0.69 -5.01
C LEU A 102 0.68 -1.58 -4.94
N GLY A 103 0.77 -2.54 -5.86
CA GLY A 103 2.01 -3.25 -6.13
C GLY A 103 2.92 -2.47 -7.07
N SER A 104 4.22 -2.36 -6.77
CA SER A 104 5.20 -1.85 -7.74
C SER A 104 5.69 -2.98 -8.66
N GLN A 105 5.28 -3.00 -9.93
CA GLN A 105 5.85 -3.93 -10.91
C GLN A 105 7.38 -3.72 -11.04
N PRO A 106 8.21 -4.77 -11.04
CA PRO A 106 9.64 -4.65 -11.25
C PRO A 106 9.95 -4.37 -12.72
N HIS A 107 10.28 -3.14 -13.07
CA HIS A 107 11.09 -2.89 -14.26
C HIS A 107 12.21 -1.89 -13.94
N ASN A 108 13.44 -2.42 -14.04
CA ASN A 108 14.74 -1.76 -14.04
C ASN A 108 15.07 -0.87 -12.84
N LEU A 109 15.79 -1.49 -11.89
CA LEU A 109 16.72 -0.82 -10.99
C LEU A 109 17.56 0.20 -11.79
N LEU A 110 17.31 1.49 -11.55
CA LEU A 110 18.21 2.65 -11.71
C LEU A 110 17.86 3.84 -12.64
N VAL A 111 16.73 3.96 -13.35
CA VAL A 111 16.45 5.27 -14.04
C VAL A 111 15.05 5.85 -13.91
N ASP A 112 13.97 5.08 -13.68
CA ASP A 112 12.63 5.69 -13.62
C ASP A 112 11.78 5.08 -12.51
N ILE A 113 11.85 5.65 -11.30
CA ILE A 113 11.03 5.24 -10.14
C ILE A 113 9.52 5.44 -10.39
N LEU A 114 9.14 6.10 -11.50
CA LEU A 114 7.78 6.43 -11.90
C LEU A 114 7.42 5.91 -13.31
N ARG A 115 7.76 4.66 -13.63
CA ARG A 115 7.37 4.03 -14.92
C ARG A 115 6.31 2.94 -14.81
N GLY A 116 5.58 2.89 -13.70
CA GLY A 116 4.25 2.26 -13.70
C GLY A 116 3.24 3.33 -14.10
N SER A 117 2.72 3.30 -15.33
CA SER A 117 1.82 4.35 -15.86
C SER A 117 0.65 4.65 -14.91
N THR A 118 0.11 3.61 -14.27
CA THR A 118 -0.98 3.77 -13.27
C THR A 118 -0.50 4.45 -11.99
N MET A 119 0.63 4.06 -11.41
CA MET A 119 1.16 4.65 -10.17
C MET A 119 1.56 6.12 -10.36
N THR A 120 2.21 6.43 -11.48
CA THR A 120 2.66 7.80 -11.80
C THR A 120 1.49 8.74 -12.07
N GLU A 121 0.46 8.23 -12.73
CA GLU A 121 -0.74 9.02 -12.96
C GLU A 121 -1.53 9.20 -11.66
N LEU A 122 -1.65 8.14 -10.84
CA LEU A 122 -2.28 8.23 -9.53
C LEU A 122 -1.54 9.20 -8.61
N SER A 123 -0.21 9.21 -8.58
CA SER A 123 0.56 10.13 -7.70
C SER A 123 0.34 11.59 -8.05
N ARG A 124 -0.04 11.91 -9.30
CA ARG A 124 -0.38 13.27 -9.74
C ARG A 124 -1.84 13.63 -9.46
N ARG A 125 -2.74 12.66 -9.46
CA ARG A 125 -4.20 12.89 -9.40
C ARG A 125 -4.84 12.62 -8.04
N THR A 126 -4.25 11.75 -7.22
CA THR A 126 -4.80 11.41 -5.90
C THR A 126 -4.51 12.50 -4.88
N THR A 127 -5.45 12.69 -3.96
CA THR A 127 -5.29 13.56 -2.79
C THR A 127 -5.04 12.78 -1.50
N ILE A 128 -5.11 11.44 -1.56
CA ILE A 128 -4.88 10.53 -0.44
C ILE A 128 -3.56 9.75 -0.62
N PRO A 129 -2.86 9.38 0.47
CA PRO A 129 -1.60 8.67 0.40
C PRO A 129 -1.62 7.37 -0.42
N LEU A 130 -0.56 7.16 -1.19
CA LEU A 130 -0.27 5.90 -1.88
C LEU A 130 0.69 5.05 -1.04
N LEU A 131 0.31 3.82 -0.72
CA LEU A 131 1.17 2.83 -0.10
C LEU A 131 1.63 1.82 -1.15
N ILE A 132 2.92 1.85 -1.47
CA ILE A 132 3.49 0.99 -2.51
C ILE A 132 4.16 -0.21 -1.86
N LEU A 133 3.65 -1.41 -2.15
CA LEU A 133 4.25 -2.66 -1.70
C LEU A 133 5.05 -3.29 -2.83
N ARG A 134 6.21 -3.86 -2.50
CA ARG A 134 7.08 -4.53 -3.48
C ARG A 134 6.64 -5.99 -3.68
N PRO A 135 6.14 -6.38 -4.86
CA PRO A 135 5.69 -7.73 -5.14
C PRO A 135 6.72 -8.81 -4.84
N GLN A 136 8.02 -8.54 -5.03
CA GLN A 136 9.09 -9.50 -4.78
C GLN A 136 9.19 -9.86 -3.31
N LEU A 137 8.97 -8.88 -2.42
CA LEU A 137 8.96 -9.12 -0.98
C LEU A 137 7.71 -9.91 -0.59
N ILE A 138 6.54 -9.52 -1.11
CA ILE A 138 5.30 -10.26 -0.85
C ILE A 138 5.43 -11.71 -1.31
N ALA A 139 5.94 -11.94 -2.52
CA ALA A 139 6.15 -13.26 -3.09
C ALA A 139 7.11 -14.13 -2.25
N ALA A 140 8.19 -13.54 -1.73
CA ALA A 140 9.19 -14.25 -0.93
C ALA A 140 8.72 -14.60 0.48
N PHE A 141 7.79 -13.84 1.06
CA PHE A 141 7.32 -14.10 2.43
C PHE A 141 6.48 -15.38 2.52
N THR A 142 6.79 -16.17 3.54
CA THR A 142 5.94 -17.24 4.06
C THR A 142 4.60 -16.70 4.55
N ALA A 143 3.65 -17.59 4.83
CA ALA A 143 2.34 -17.19 5.38
C ALA A 143 2.48 -16.48 6.74
N GLU A 144 3.33 -17.01 7.63
CA GLU A 144 3.56 -16.45 8.96
C GLU A 144 4.21 -15.06 8.90
N GLU A 145 5.23 -14.89 8.05
CA GLU A 145 5.89 -13.60 7.84
C GLU A 145 4.92 -12.56 7.27
N LEU A 146 4.13 -12.94 6.26
CA LEU A 146 3.18 -12.02 5.63
C LEU A 146 2.09 -11.60 6.62
N ARG A 147 1.59 -12.53 7.44
CA ARG A 147 0.63 -12.24 8.52
C ARG A 147 1.20 -11.22 9.52
N LEU A 148 2.41 -11.46 10.03
CA LEU A 148 3.07 -10.54 10.96
C LEU A 148 3.30 -9.15 10.34
N ARG A 149 3.65 -9.10 9.06
CA ARG A 149 3.80 -7.82 8.33
C ARG A 149 2.47 -7.09 8.17
N CYS A 150 1.36 -7.79 7.95
CA CYS A 150 0.03 -7.20 7.91
C CYS A 150 -0.34 -6.59 9.26
N GLN A 151 -0.12 -7.33 10.36
CA GLN A 151 -0.38 -6.87 11.72
C GLN A 151 0.42 -5.62 12.11
N HIS A 152 1.62 -5.46 11.56
CA HIS A 152 2.52 -4.37 11.92
C HIS A 152 2.81 -3.43 10.74
N LEU A 153 1.93 -3.38 9.74
CA LEU A 153 2.17 -2.72 8.44
C LEU A 153 2.65 -1.28 8.59
N LEU A 154 2.07 -0.57 9.56
CA LEU A 154 2.33 0.85 9.80
C LEU A 154 2.91 1.09 11.22
N ARG A 155 3.46 0.05 11.87
CA ARG A 155 4.04 0.13 13.22
C ARG A 155 5.20 1.11 13.31
N ALA A 156 6.04 1.12 12.29
CA ALA A 156 7.19 2.00 12.21
C ALA A 156 7.32 2.58 10.80
N VAL A 157 7.50 3.90 10.72
CA VAL A 157 7.65 4.62 9.46
C VAL A 157 9.00 5.31 9.41
N LEU A 158 9.71 5.15 8.29
CA LEU A 158 10.92 5.90 7.96
C LEU A 158 10.52 7.05 7.04
N VAL A 159 10.82 8.29 7.44
CA VAL A 159 10.42 9.51 6.74
C VAL A 159 11.67 10.16 6.15
N PRO A 160 11.78 10.31 4.82
CA PRO A 160 12.84 11.13 4.24
C PRO A 160 12.66 12.57 4.71
N TYR A 161 13.72 13.15 5.24
CA TYR A 161 13.69 14.47 5.84
C TYR A 161 14.93 15.25 5.45
N ASP A 162 14.71 16.40 4.80
CA ASP A 162 15.73 17.32 4.33
C ASP A 162 15.54 18.74 4.88
N GLY A 163 14.60 18.92 5.82
CA GLY A 163 14.22 20.22 6.37
C GLY A 163 13.34 21.08 5.45
N SER A 164 12.99 20.61 4.26
CA SER A 164 12.12 21.33 3.32
C SER A 164 10.71 21.54 3.88
N THR A 165 9.97 22.49 3.29
CA THR A 165 8.55 22.71 3.59
C THR A 165 7.73 21.43 3.41
N ALA A 166 8.02 20.64 2.37
CA ALA A 166 7.35 19.38 2.09
C ALA A 166 7.64 18.33 3.17
N ALA A 167 8.90 18.17 3.59
CA ALA A 167 9.28 17.25 4.65
C ALA A 167 8.65 17.64 5.99
N ASN A 168 8.67 18.93 6.33
CA ASN A 168 8.02 19.46 7.54
C ASN A 168 6.51 19.21 7.53
N PHE A 169 5.85 19.44 6.39
CA PHE A 169 4.44 19.15 6.21
C PHE A 169 4.15 17.66 6.44
N LEU A 170 4.92 16.76 5.85
CA LEU A 170 4.77 15.31 6.04
C LEU A 170 4.89 14.90 7.52
N VAL A 171 5.87 15.44 8.24
CA VAL A 171 6.05 15.18 9.68
C VAL A 171 4.83 15.65 10.48
N GLN A 172 4.27 16.81 10.15
CA GLN A 172 3.05 17.30 10.83
C GLN A 172 1.84 16.42 10.54
N GLN A 173 1.65 15.96 9.29
CA GLN A 173 0.58 15.03 8.94
C GLN A 173 0.71 13.71 9.71
N LEU A 174 1.92 13.15 9.82
CA LEU A 174 2.15 11.94 10.60
C LEU A 174 1.87 12.14 12.09
N LYS A 175 2.24 13.29 12.67
CA LYS A 175 1.88 13.63 14.06
C LYS A 175 0.36 13.68 14.26
N GLN A 176 -0.37 14.33 13.35
CA GLN A 176 -1.84 14.38 13.42
C GLN A 176 -2.46 12.98 13.32
N LEU A 177 -1.97 12.14 12.42
CA LEU A 177 -2.43 10.74 12.28
C LEU A 177 -2.12 9.90 13.53
N ALA A 178 -0.99 10.15 14.18
CA ALA A 178 -0.55 9.50 15.41
C ALA A 178 -1.30 10.00 16.65
N GLN A 179 -1.89 11.18 16.62
CA GLN A 179 -2.72 11.72 17.72
C GLN A 179 -4.17 11.24 17.63
N LYS A 180 -4.66 10.98 16.41
CA LYS A 180 -6.02 10.48 16.16
C LYS A 180 -6.18 8.97 16.44
N GLN A 181 -5.10 8.24 16.63
CA GLN A 181 -5.19 6.79 16.90
C GLN A 181 -5.59 6.55 18.36
N THR A 182 -6.59 5.70 18.57
CA THR A 182 -7.02 5.26 19.91
C THR A 182 -6.04 4.23 20.48
N ASP A 183 -5.51 3.37 19.62
CA ASP A 183 -4.49 2.36 19.96
C ASP A 183 -3.14 2.70 19.31
N ARG A 184 -2.05 2.18 19.86
CA ARG A 184 -0.67 2.46 19.40
C ARG A 184 -0.31 1.69 18.12
N PHE A 185 -1.02 1.94 17.02
CA PHE A 185 -0.73 1.33 15.73
C PHE A 185 0.53 1.90 15.08
N LEU A 186 0.81 3.20 15.22
CA LEU A 186 2.11 3.80 14.93
C LEU A 186 2.89 3.96 16.23
N GLU A 187 3.94 3.18 16.39
CA GLU A 187 4.81 3.21 17.57
C GLU A 187 6.06 4.06 17.36
N ARG A 188 6.56 4.15 16.12
CA ARG A 188 7.84 4.79 15.82
C ARG A 188 7.83 5.54 14.50
N CYS A 189 8.32 6.77 14.52
CA CYS A 189 8.64 7.55 13.33
C CYS A 189 10.14 7.89 13.36
N VAL A 190 10.89 7.47 12.33
CA VAL A 190 12.32 7.75 12.19
C VAL A 190 12.52 8.73 11.05
N LEU A 191 13.14 9.87 11.32
CA LEU A 191 13.51 10.83 10.28
C LEU A 191 14.88 10.44 9.71
N CYS A 192 14.98 10.32 8.39
CA CYS A 192 16.20 9.99 7.68
C CYS A 192 16.65 11.17 6.84
N TRP A 193 17.80 11.75 7.22
CA TRP A 193 18.44 12.81 6.46
C TRP A 193 19.72 12.27 5.83
N VAL A 194 19.78 12.30 4.49
CA VAL A 194 20.99 11.98 3.72
C VAL A 194 21.79 13.27 3.54
N THR A 195 23.02 13.29 4.04
CA THR A 195 23.96 14.43 3.91
C THR A 195 25.15 14.01 3.06
N ASP A 196 25.65 14.90 2.21
CA ASP A 196 26.85 14.65 1.39
C ASP A 196 28.14 14.54 2.23
N SER A 197 28.10 15.03 3.45
CA SER A 197 29.20 14.90 4.42
C SER A 197 29.15 13.50 5.04
N ILE A 198 30.15 12.68 4.72
CA ILE A 198 30.49 11.50 5.53
C ILE A 198 30.83 12.03 6.93
N PRO A 199 30.05 11.74 7.99
CA PRO A 199 30.49 12.09 9.33
C PRO A 199 31.81 11.34 9.56
N PRO A 200 32.87 12.01 10.10
CA PRO A 200 34.11 11.31 10.38
C PRO A 200 33.76 10.09 11.23
N LEU A 201 34.12 8.90 10.75
CA LEU A 201 33.98 7.65 11.50
C LEU A 201 34.44 7.95 12.91
N ARG A 202 33.53 7.88 13.90
CA ARG A 202 33.90 7.98 15.30
C ARG A 202 34.96 6.92 15.52
N GLN A 203 36.22 7.31 15.59
CA GLN A 203 37.26 6.45 16.13
C GLN A 203 36.80 6.13 17.53
N SER A 204 36.37 4.89 17.73
CA SER A 204 36.25 4.28 19.04
C SER A 204 37.62 4.46 19.71
N LYS A 205 37.77 5.51 20.52
CA LYS A 205 38.82 5.54 21.53
C LYS A 205 38.45 4.45 22.52
N THR A 206 38.90 3.24 22.23
CA THR A 206 39.05 2.20 23.23
C THR A 206 40.15 2.70 24.17
N SER A 207 39.79 3.51 25.17
CA SER A 207 40.65 3.71 26.32
C SER A 207 40.66 2.40 27.08
N LEU A 208 41.62 1.54 26.74
CA LEU A 208 42.03 0.45 27.62
C LEU A 208 42.59 1.12 28.87
N LEU A 209 41.83 1.02 29.96
CA LEU A 209 42.35 1.17 31.31
C LEU A 209 43.18 -0.08 31.60
N THR A 210 44.49 0.05 31.49
CA THR A 210 45.51 -0.71 32.24
C THR A 210 46.75 0.14 32.33
#